data_AF-F0WSB0-F1
#
_entry.id   AF-F0WSB0-F1
#
_cell.length_a   1.000
_cell.length_b   1.000
_cell.length_c   1.000
_cell.angle_alpha   90.00
_cell.angle_beta   90.00
_cell.angle_gamma   90.00
#
_symmetry.space_group_name_H-M   'P 1'
#
loop_
_entity.id
_entity.type
_entity.pdbx_description
1 polymer ?
#
loop_
_entity_poly.entity_id
_entity_poly.type
_entity_poly.pdbx_seq_one_letter_code
_entity_poly.pdbx_strand_id
1 'polypeptide(L)'
;MVRVAIVGCAHGKLDEIYDTVRHMNEMDPVHPIRLLLCCGDFQSMRNNADLETMACPPKYRALNSFHEYYAGKKTAPVLTAFIGGNHEASNYLMDLRYGGWVAPRIFFLGFAGVIRIGGLRIAGLSGIFKPHAYHSGHFETMPLDQKTMRSVYHIRQLEIYRLSLLQHPQSDKIDIFLSHDWPRGVEQYGDVGKLVSKKPFFRKEIQANTLGNPATEYLLHELKPLYWFAAHLHVKFAAIVPQNSCPTELESDSNDSDSPNNHEMDRITSSTRFLALDKCLPGRDFLQVLEFPDALKEAPGNEEELLIKFDAEWLAILKATYHLETRSQMEIPLPNEKICVGSEEIDFVYSQVKKFKSKGSKWPNEWITEFVKTVPTHEEEPNVVAVRPGNPQTDTLLAFLELQHVVTVPYERKEATKDPNAITLDDEEMENKETFNLIG
;
A
#
# COMPACT_ATOMS: atom_id res chain seq x y z
N MET A 1 -17.92 -14.80 -4.29
CA MET A 1 -16.93 -15.16 -3.26
C MET A 1 -15.55 -14.84 -3.79
N VAL A 2 -14.78 -14.02 -3.07
CA VAL A 2 -13.37 -13.78 -3.36
C VAL A 2 -12.54 -14.47 -2.30
N ARG A 3 -11.60 -15.32 -2.71
CA ARG A 3 -10.52 -15.78 -1.85
C ARG A 3 -9.38 -14.78 -1.90
N VAL A 4 -9.02 -14.29 -0.72
CA VAL A 4 -7.97 -13.30 -0.53
C VAL A 4 -6.86 -13.95 0.28
N ALA A 5 -5.64 -13.94 -0.26
CA ALA A 5 -4.45 -14.29 0.48
C ALA A 5 -3.89 -13.04 1.17
N ILE A 6 -3.64 -13.14 2.47
CA ILE A 6 -2.98 -12.11 3.27
C ILE A 6 -1.56 -12.57 3.55
N VAL A 7 -0.58 -11.71 3.32
CA VAL A 7 0.84 -11.95 3.58
C VAL A 7 1.38 -10.95 4.59
N GLY A 8 2.20 -11.44 5.53
CA GLY A 8 2.96 -10.60 6.45
C GLY A 8 4.10 -9.83 5.75
N CYS A 9 5.34 -9.96 6.25
CA CYS A 9 6.48 -9.31 5.59
C CYS A 9 6.95 -10.13 4.38
N ALA A 10 6.94 -9.53 3.19
CA ALA A 10 7.34 -10.23 1.96
C ALA A 10 8.87 -10.36 1.81
N HIS A 11 9.64 -9.36 2.22
CA HIS A 11 11.09 -9.24 2.05
C HIS A 11 11.59 -9.55 0.63
N GLY A 12 10.83 -9.12 -0.39
CA GLY A 12 11.16 -9.35 -1.80
C GLY A 12 10.99 -10.79 -2.28
N LYS A 13 10.42 -11.69 -1.46
CA LYS A 13 10.19 -13.11 -1.77
C LYS A 13 8.93 -13.35 -2.61
N LEU A 14 8.77 -12.55 -3.66
CA LEU A 14 7.56 -12.56 -4.47
C LEU A 14 7.40 -13.87 -5.25
N ASP A 15 8.50 -14.44 -5.74
CA ASP A 15 8.46 -15.72 -6.45
C ASP A 15 7.91 -16.81 -5.54
N GLU A 16 8.43 -16.93 -4.31
CA GLU A 16 8.00 -17.93 -3.34
C GLU A 16 6.54 -17.72 -2.89
N ILE A 17 6.12 -16.46 -2.71
CA ILE A 17 4.72 -16.11 -2.40
C ILE A 17 3.80 -16.52 -3.55
N TYR A 18 4.15 -16.16 -4.78
CA TYR A 18 3.33 -16.46 -5.95
C TYR A 18 3.32 -17.95 -6.32
N ASP A 19 4.43 -18.67 -6.10
CA ASP A 19 4.50 -20.13 -6.21
C ASP A 19 3.51 -20.78 -5.22
N THR A 20 3.47 -20.28 -3.98
CA THR A 20 2.53 -20.76 -2.96
C THR A 20 1.08 -20.52 -3.38
N VAL A 21 0.76 -19.32 -3.89
CA VAL A 21 -0.59 -18.99 -4.39
C VAL A 21 -0.97 -19.86 -5.58
N ARG A 22 -0.05 -20.08 -6.54
CA ARG A 22 -0.28 -20.97 -7.69
C ARG A 22 -0.58 -22.38 -7.24
N HIS A 23 0.23 -22.92 -6.33
CA HIS A 23 0.02 -24.25 -5.79
C HIS A 23 -1.34 -24.40 -5.08
N MET A 24 -1.75 -23.39 -4.30
CA MET A 24 -3.08 -23.40 -3.66
C MET A 24 -4.23 -23.35 -4.67
N ASN A 25 -4.06 -22.59 -5.76
CA ASN A 25 -5.06 -22.52 -6.84
C ASN A 25 -5.10 -23.81 -7.68
N GLU A 26 -3.99 -24.51 -7.85
CA GLU A 26 -3.95 -25.84 -8.49
C GLU A 26 -4.67 -26.90 -7.64
N MET A 27 -4.56 -26.80 -6.31
CA MET A 27 -5.23 -27.71 -5.36
C MET A 27 -6.74 -27.47 -5.26
N ASP A 28 -7.20 -26.24 -5.50
CA ASP A 28 -8.62 -25.86 -5.51
C ASP A 28 -8.93 -24.93 -6.69
N PRO A 29 -9.02 -25.48 -7.91
CA PRO A 29 -9.26 -24.69 -9.12
C PRO A 29 -10.67 -24.10 -9.18
N VAL A 30 -11.61 -24.62 -8.38
CA VAL A 30 -13.01 -24.16 -8.34
C VAL A 30 -13.11 -22.83 -7.60
N HIS A 31 -12.31 -22.66 -6.55
CA HIS A 31 -12.27 -21.43 -5.77
C HIS A 31 -10.84 -20.89 -5.77
N PRO A 32 -10.36 -20.27 -6.86
CA PRO A 32 -9.00 -19.73 -6.86
C PRO A 32 -8.88 -18.52 -5.94
N ILE A 33 -7.72 -18.35 -5.33
CA ILE A 33 -7.23 -17.09 -4.77
C ILE A 33 -7.13 -16.09 -5.93
N ARG A 34 -7.79 -14.94 -5.80
CA ARG A 34 -7.83 -13.90 -6.86
C ARG A 34 -7.15 -12.60 -6.46
N LEU A 35 -6.99 -12.37 -5.15
CA LEU A 35 -6.40 -11.18 -4.57
C LEU A 35 -5.32 -11.56 -3.54
N LEU A 36 -4.18 -10.88 -3.61
CA LEU A 36 -3.11 -10.94 -2.64
C LEU A 36 -2.96 -9.56 -1.96
N LEU A 37 -2.98 -9.53 -0.63
CA LEU A 37 -2.73 -8.34 0.18
C LEU A 37 -1.45 -8.52 0.99
N CYS A 38 -0.48 -7.64 0.83
CA CYS A 38 0.78 -7.68 1.58
C CYS A 38 0.85 -6.54 2.60
N CYS A 39 1.14 -6.87 3.86
CA CYS A 39 1.19 -5.92 4.97
C CYS A 39 2.55 -5.22 5.12
N GLY A 40 3.38 -5.14 4.06
CA GLY A 40 4.64 -4.39 4.06
C GLY A 40 5.91 -5.23 3.95
N ASP A 41 7.03 -4.51 4.04
CA ASP A 41 8.37 -4.98 3.65
C ASP A 41 8.31 -5.67 2.28
N PHE A 42 7.63 -5.04 1.31
CA PHE A 42 7.40 -5.60 -0.02
C PHE A 42 8.69 -5.63 -0.85
N GLN A 43 9.53 -4.60 -0.70
CA GLN A 43 10.81 -4.42 -1.39
C GLN A 43 10.64 -4.34 -2.92
N SER A 44 9.90 -3.34 -3.38
CA SER A 44 9.67 -3.05 -4.80
C SER A 44 10.89 -2.45 -5.54
N MET A 45 12.06 -3.10 -5.44
CA MET A 45 13.32 -2.62 -6.01
C MET A 45 13.36 -2.79 -7.54
N ARG A 46 13.40 -1.68 -8.29
CA ARG A 46 13.46 -1.70 -9.77
C ARG A 46 14.87 -1.98 -10.29
N ASN A 47 15.88 -1.52 -9.54
CA ASN A 47 17.30 -1.56 -9.88
C ASN A 47 18.19 -1.37 -8.64
N ASN A 48 19.51 -1.32 -8.83
CA ASN A 48 20.48 -1.13 -7.73
C ASN A 48 20.38 0.23 -7.04
N ALA A 49 20.00 1.29 -7.75
CA ALA A 49 19.79 2.61 -7.15
C ALA A 49 18.70 2.59 -6.07
N ASP A 50 17.59 1.89 -6.31
CA ASP A 50 16.54 1.73 -5.30
C ASP A 50 17.08 0.98 -4.07
N LEU A 51 17.90 -0.06 -4.30
CA LEU A 51 18.49 -0.87 -3.25
C LEU A 51 19.42 -0.07 -2.32
N GLU A 52 20.10 0.95 -2.85
CA GLU A 52 20.93 1.86 -2.06
C GLU A 52 20.14 2.68 -1.04
N THR A 53 18.87 2.97 -1.36
CA THR A 53 17.96 3.73 -0.49
C THR A 53 17.29 2.89 0.59
N MET A 54 17.44 1.56 0.54
CA MET A 54 16.87 0.67 1.55
C MET A 54 17.57 0.84 2.90
N ALA A 55 16.80 1.10 3.95
CA ALA A 55 17.28 1.21 5.32
C ALA A 55 17.63 -0.15 5.94
N CYS A 56 18.72 -0.76 5.47
CA CYS A 56 19.24 -2.04 5.92
C CYS A 56 20.77 -2.05 5.77
N PRO A 57 21.53 -2.73 6.65
CA PRO A 57 22.97 -2.89 6.46
C PRO A 57 23.31 -3.45 5.06
N PRO A 58 24.34 -2.92 4.36
CA PRO A 58 24.62 -3.29 2.98
C PRO A 58 24.74 -4.80 2.71
N LYS A 59 25.31 -5.56 3.65
CA LYS A 59 25.48 -7.02 3.55
C LYS A 59 24.17 -7.83 3.50
N TYR A 60 23.04 -7.23 3.85
CA TYR A 60 21.72 -7.87 3.81
C TYR A 60 20.86 -7.37 2.65
N ARG A 61 21.38 -6.44 1.84
CA ARG A 61 20.67 -5.90 0.69
C ARG A 61 20.69 -6.90 -0.45
N ALA A 62 19.53 -7.20 -1.01
CA ALA A 62 19.38 -8.02 -2.20
C ALA A 62 18.24 -7.47 -3.06
N LEU A 63 18.45 -7.46 -4.38
CA LEU A 63 17.45 -6.98 -5.35
C LEU A 63 16.20 -7.88 -5.36
N ASN A 64 16.38 -9.18 -5.12
CA ASN A 64 15.35 -10.23 -5.23
C ASN A 64 14.62 -10.17 -6.59
N SER A 65 13.35 -10.57 -6.67
CA SER A 65 12.68 -10.78 -7.96
C SER A 65 11.81 -9.62 -8.45
N PHE A 66 11.53 -8.58 -7.65
CA PHE A 66 10.60 -7.51 -8.07
C PHE A 66 11.01 -6.81 -9.37
N HIS A 67 12.31 -6.58 -9.59
CA HIS A 67 12.83 -5.94 -10.80
C HIS A 67 12.38 -6.65 -12.11
N GLU A 68 12.16 -7.96 -12.09
CA GLU A 68 11.67 -8.73 -13.24
C GLU A 68 10.18 -8.46 -13.53
N TYR A 69 9.38 -8.21 -12.50
CA TYR A 69 7.98 -7.79 -12.65
C TYR A 69 7.89 -6.37 -13.17
N TYR A 70 8.74 -5.47 -12.66
CA TYR A 70 8.87 -4.11 -13.16
C TYR A 70 9.31 -4.05 -14.64
N ALA A 71 10.24 -4.93 -15.02
CA ALA A 71 10.72 -5.06 -16.39
C ALA A 71 9.70 -5.70 -17.35
N GLY A 72 8.63 -6.31 -16.84
CA GLY A 72 7.64 -7.05 -17.63
C GLY A 72 8.06 -8.46 -18.04
N LYS A 73 9.14 -9.00 -17.46
CA LYS A 73 9.58 -10.38 -17.67
C LYS A 73 8.70 -11.40 -16.95
N LYS A 74 8.17 -10.99 -15.80
CA LYS A 74 7.22 -11.73 -15.00
C LYS A 74 5.94 -10.91 -14.85
N THR A 75 4.83 -11.60 -14.62
CA THR A 75 3.54 -10.96 -14.32
C THR A 75 2.98 -11.59 -13.05
N ALA A 76 2.40 -10.77 -12.16
CA ALA A 76 1.76 -11.28 -10.96
C ALA A 76 0.56 -12.17 -11.34
N PRO A 77 0.50 -13.43 -10.86
CA PRO A 77 -0.57 -14.36 -11.24
C PRO A 77 -1.95 -13.91 -10.74
N VAL A 78 -1.98 -13.18 -9.62
CA VAL A 78 -3.19 -12.62 -9.01
C VAL A 78 -3.04 -11.12 -8.84
N LEU A 79 -4.16 -10.39 -8.76
CA LEU A 79 -4.11 -8.98 -8.43
C LEU A 79 -3.48 -8.85 -7.05
N THR A 80 -2.47 -7.99 -6.94
CA THR A 80 -1.69 -7.84 -5.70
C THR A 80 -1.75 -6.39 -5.27
N ALA A 81 -2.15 -6.13 -4.03
CA ALA A 81 -2.07 -4.81 -3.41
C ALA A 81 -1.21 -4.87 -2.14
N PHE A 82 -0.46 -3.81 -1.87
CA PHE A 82 0.40 -3.76 -0.70
C PHE A 82 0.50 -2.36 -0.09
N ILE A 83 0.79 -2.32 1.20
CA ILE A 83 1.31 -1.15 1.92
C ILE A 83 2.81 -1.30 2.12
N GLY A 84 3.54 -0.22 2.39
CA GLY A 84 4.97 -0.24 2.67
C GLY A 84 5.27 -0.59 4.13
N GLY A 85 6.41 -1.24 4.36
CA GLY A 85 7.01 -1.42 5.68
C GLY A 85 8.21 -0.51 5.90
N ASN A 86 9.24 -1.01 6.58
CA ASN A 86 10.48 -0.29 6.85
C ASN A 86 11.67 -0.75 5.98
N HIS A 87 11.51 -1.81 5.19
CA HIS A 87 12.47 -2.24 4.17
C HIS A 87 11.85 -2.10 2.78
N GLU A 88 11.99 -0.91 2.20
CA GLU A 88 11.34 -0.59 0.93
C GLU A 88 12.28 0.13 -0.03
N ALA A 89 11.89 0.15 -1.31
CA ALA A 89 12.41 1.09 -2.30
C ALA A 89 11.82 2.49 -2.03
N SER A 90 12.24 3.12 -0.94
CA SER A 90 11.58 4.33 -0.43
C SER A 90 11.57 5.47 -1.44
N ASN A 91 12.64 5.62 -2.23
CA ASN A 91 12.66 6.59 -3.33
C ASN A 91 11.53 6.35 -4.35
N TYR A 92 11.25 5.10 -4.71
CA TYR A 92 10.18 4.76 -5.64
C TYR A 92 8.79 5.00 -5.00
N LEU A 93 8.60 4.53 -3.76
CA LEU A 93 7.31 4.67 -3.08
C LEU A 93 6.98 6.13 -2.73
N MET A 94 7.97 6.99 -2.51
CA MET A 94 7.78 8.44 -2.34
C MET A 94 7.17 9.11 -3.58
N ASP A 95 7.47 8.61 -4.77
CA ASP A 95 6.89 9.15 -6.01
C ASP A 95 5.44 8.68 -6.22
N LEU A 96 5.03 7.60 -5.55
CA LEU A 96 3.68 7.02 -5.54
C LEU A 96 3.00 7.16 -4.17
N ARG A 97 3.28 8.24 -3.42
CA ARG A 97 2.74 8.46 -2.06
C ARG A 97 1.22 8.32 -1.97
N TYR A 98 0.49 8.71 -3.02
CA TYR A 98 -0.97 8.68 -3.04
C TYR A 98 -1.54 7.40 -3.68
N GLY A 99 -0.71 6.38 -3.87
CA GLY A 99 -1.03 5.10 -4.47
C GLY A 99 -0.81 5.05 -5.97
N GLY A 100 -0.62 3.85 -6.51
CA GLY A 100 -0.47 3.60 -7.94
C GLY A 100 0.20 2.26 -8.25
N TRP A 101 0.25 1.94 -9.54
CA TRP A 101 0.82 0.68 -10.02
C TRP A 101 2.34 0.73 -9.98
N VAL A 102 2.96 -0.23 -9.28
CA VAL A 102 4.43 -0.38 -9.25
C VAL A 102 4.95 -1.35 -10.29
N ALA A 103 4.07 -2.22 -10.79
CA ALA A 103 4.27 -3.13 -11.90
C ALA A 103 2.87 -3.56 -12.40
N PRO A 104 2.73 -4.19 -13.57
CA PRO A 104 1.44 -4.74 -14.00
C PRO A 104 0.86 -5.68 -12.93
N ARG A 105 -0.41 -5.44 -12.55
CA ARG A 105 -1.15 -6.19 -11.52
C ARG A 105 -0.61 -6.10 -10.08
N ILE A 106 0.35 -5.20 -9.82
CA ILE A 106 0.88 -4.92 -8.47
C ILE A 106 0.65 -3.45 -8.11
N PHE A 107 -0.21 -3.21 -7.13
CA PHE A 107 -0.68 -1.90 -6.72
C PHE A 107 -0.14 -1.51 -5.35
N PHE A 108 0.54 -0.38 -5.26
CA PHE A 108 0.91 0.24 -3.98
C PHE A 108 -0.24 1.12 -3.49
N LEU A 109 -0.69 0.92 -2.25
CA LEU A 109 -1.80 1.69 -1.68
C LEU A 109 -1.48 3.17 -1.44
N GLY A 110 -0.18 3.50 -1.35
CA GLY A 110 0.29 4.81 -0.91
C GLY A 110 0.74 4.81 0.55
N PHE A 111 1.16 5.97 1.05
CA PHE A 111 1.55 6.15 2.45
C PHE A 111 0.34 5.98 3.38
N ALA A 112 -0.82 6.45 2.92
CA ALA A 112 -2.12 6.05 3.39
C ALA A 112 -3.09 6.06 2.20
N GLY A 113 -4.11 5.20 2.23
CA GLY A 113 -5.03 5.07 1.12
C GLY A 113 -6.29 4.29 1.48
N VAL A 114 -7.35 4.49 0.69
CA VAL A 114 -8.52 3.60 0.63
C VAL A 114 -8.83 3.29 -0.83
N ILE A 115 -9.00 2.01 -1.12
CA ILE A 115 -9.38 1.50 -2.45
C ILE A 115 -10.52 0.51 -2.31
N ARG A 116 -11.15 0.17 -3.44
CA ARG A 116 -12.18 -0.86 -3.53
C ARG A 116 -11.76 -1.97 -4.48
N ILE A 117 -11.89 -3.22 -4.05
CA ILE A 117 -11.57 -4.40 -4.87
C ILE A 117 -12.66 -5.45 -4.70
N GLY A 118 -13.36 -5.79 -5.78
CA GLY A 118 -14.38 -6.84 -5.74
C GLY A 118 -15.46 -6.62 -4.68
N GLY A 119 -15.86 -5.37 -4.41
CA GLY A 119 -16.84 -5.02 -3.37
C GLY A 119 -16.24 -4.79 -1.98
N LEU A 120 -14.98 -5.18 -1.73
CA LEU A 120 -14.29 -4.90 -0.47
C LEU A 120 -13.79 -3.45 -0.44
N ARG A 121 -14.03 -2.75 0.66
CA ARG A 121 -13.43 -1.45 0.99
C ARG A 121 -12.18 -1.68 1.84
N ILE A 122 -11.01 -1.38 1.26
CA ILE A 122 -9.71 -1.70 1.84
C ILE A 122 -8.98 -0.40 2.14
N ALA A 123 -8.75 -0.13 3.42
CA ALA A 123 -7.91 0.97 3.88
C ALA A 123 -6.52 0.46 4.28
N GLY A 124 -5.54 1.35 4.28
CA GLY A 124 -4.23 0.99 4.81
C GLY A 124 -3.30 2.15 5.04
N LEU A 125 -2.29 1.86 5.86
CA LEU A 125 -1.28 2.79 6.34
C LEU A 125 0.10 2.13 6.21
N SER A 126 0.97 2.75 5.43
CA SER A 126 2.33 2.30 5.23
C SER A 126 3.26 2.83 6.33
N GLY A 127 4.31 2.05 6.62
CA GLY A 127 5.40 2.47 7.47
C GLY A 127 5.30 2.01 8.92
N ILE A 128 6.18 2.58 9.76
CA ILE A 128 6.22 2.28 11.20
C ILE A 128 6.19 3.55 12.05
N PHE A 129 5.66 3.46 13.25
CA PHE A 129 5.59 4.60 14.16
C PHE A 129 6.93 4.91 14.81
N LYS A 130 7.31 6.20 14.80
CA LYS A 130 8.39 6.75 15.61
C LYS A 130 7.98 8.11 16.18
N PRO A 131 7.96 8.27 17.53
CA PRO A 131 7.49 9.50 18.17
C PRO A 131 8.18 10.77 17.67
N HIS A 132 9.49 10.72 17.42
CA HIS A 132 10.28 11.88 17.02
C HIS A 132 10.01 12.37 15.59
N ALA A 133 9.37 11.57 14.74
CA ALA A 133 9.02 11.95 13.37
C ALA A 133 7.51 12.20 13.20
N TYR A 134 6.69 11.71 14.13
CA TYR A 134 5.23 11.66 14.00
C TYR A 134 4.57 13.00 13.68
N HIS A 135 5.02 14.07 14.33
CA HIS A 135 4.41 15.40 14.18
C HIS A 135 4.93 16.18 12.96
N SER A 136 6.03 15.74 12.34
CA SER A 136 6.64 16.44 11.21
C SER A 136 5.90 16.23 9.89
N GLY A 137 6.21 17.05 8.88
CA GLY A 137 5.89 16.76 7.48
C GLY A 137 6.78 15.70 6.85
N HIS A 138 6.55 15.45 5.56
CA HIS A 138 7.44 14.65 4.73
C HIS A 138 8.45 15.57 4.04
N PHE A 139 9.60 15.72 4.68
CA PHE A 139 10.68 16.64 4.26
C PHE A 139 11.78 15.94 3.46
N GLU A 140 11.73 14.62 3.37
CA GLU A 140 12.74 13.80 2.71
C GLU A 140 12.82 14.13 1.21
N THR A 141 14.04 14.25 0.71
CA THR A 141 14.34 14.48 -0.71
C THR A 141 15.56 13.67 -1.11
N MET A 142 15.66 13.33 -2.40
CA MET A 142 16.86 12.69 -2.92
C MET A 142 18.02 13.71 -3.01
N PRO A 143 19.27 13.26 -2.77
CA PRO A 143 19.65 11.94 -2.26
C PRO A 143 19.31 11.74 -0.78
N LEU A 144 18.87 10.53 -0.41
CA LEU A 144 18.58 10.18 0.98
C LEU A 144 19.87 9.88 1.75
N ASP A 145 19.98 10.43 2.96
CA ASP A 145 21.06 10.15 3.90
C ASP A 145 20.64 9.07 4.92
N GLN A 146 21.52 8.72 5.86
CA GLN A 146 21.23 7.70 6.88
C GLN A 146 20.01 8.01 7.77
N LYS A 147 19.69 9.29 7.98
CA LYS A 147 18.54 9.73 8.76
C LYS A 147 17.28 9.70 7.90
N THR A 148 17.31 10.30 6.70
CA THR A 148 16.15 10.41 5.81
C THR A 148 15.76 9.08 5.18
N MET A 149 16.71 8.18 4.94
CA MET A 149 16.42 6.78 4.58
C MET A 149 15.56 6.07 5.64
N ARG A 150 15.63 6.49 6.91
CA ARG A 150 14.81 5.92 7.99
C ARG A 150 13.50 6.69 8.16
N SER A 151 13.57 8.02 8.17
CA SER A 151 12.39 8.84 8.44
C SER A 151 11.33 8.81 7.35
N VAL A 152 11.72 8.50 6.10
CA VAL A 152 10.82 8.43 4.94
C VAL A 152 9.66 7.44 5.11
N TYR A 153 9.88 6.32 5.81
CA TYR A 153 8.84 5.31 6.06
C TYR A 153 8.25 5.44 7.47
N HIS A 154 8.62 6.45 8.25
CA HIS A 154 7.94 6.68 9.52
C HIS A 154 6.55 7.26 9.25
N ILE A 155 5.54 6.81 10.01
CA ILE A 155 4.18 7.33 9.92
C ILE A 155 4.14 8.80 10.40
N ARG A 156 3.36 9.68 9.75
CA ARG A 156 3.06 11.03 10.24
C ARG A 156 1.62 11.14 10.72
N GLN A 157 1.39 12.13 11.57
CA GLN A 157 0.06 12.43 12.10
C GLN A 157 -0.94 12.83 11.01
N LEU A 158 -0.47 13.38 9.88
CA LEU A 158 -1.35 13.80 8.79
C LEU A 158 -2.07 12.61 8.15
N GLU A 159 -1.38 11.49 7.95
CA GLU A 159 -2.02 10.27 7.43
C GLU A 159 -3.06 9.71 8.41
N ILE A 160 -2.76 9.74 9.71
CA ILE A 160 -3.67 9.30 10.77
C ILE A 160 -4.91 10.19 10.82
N TYR A 161 -4.72 11.51 10.78
CA TYR A 161 -5.81 12.48 10.75
C TYR A 161 -6.72 12.24 9.54
N ARG A 162 -6.16 12.09 8.33
CA ARG A 162 -6.96 11.81 7.12
C ARG A 162 -7.79 10.54 7.25
N LEU A 163 -7.18 9.46 7.73
CA LEU A 163 -7.90 8.20 7.90
C LEU A 163 -9.02 8.33 8.94
N SER A 164 -8.83 9.11 10.01
CA SER A 164 -9.86 9.33 11.04
C SER A 164 -11.02 10.25 10.63
N LEU A 165 -10.93 10.86 9.43
CA LEU A 165 -12.03 11.61 8.81
C LEU A 165 -12.98 10.73 8.01
N LEU A 166 -12.63 9.46 7.76
CA LEU A 166 -13.54 8.52 7.11
C LEU A 166 -14.82 8.40 7.94
N GLN A 167 -15.96 8.62 7.29
CA GLN A 167 -17.25 8.42 7.90
C GLN A 167 -17.52 6.92 7.95
N HIS A 168 -18.12 6.47 9.05
CA HIS A 168 -18.52 5.08 9.23
C HIS A 168 -20.05 4.93 9.14
N PRO A 169 -20.71 5.31 8.03
CA PRO A 169 -22.09 4.93 7.86
C PRO A 169 -22.14 3.41 7.90
N GLN A 170 -23.11 2.88 8.64
CA GLN A 170 -23.21 1.44 8.93
C GLN A 170 -23.28 0.59 7.65
N SER A 171 -23.70 1.17 6.53
CA SER A 171 -23.82 0.55 5.21
C SER A 171 -22.54 0.54 4.36
N ASP A 172 -21.45 1.21 4.75
CA ASP A 172 -20.21 1.31 3.95
C ASP A 172 -18.94 1.36 4.82
N LYS A 173 -18.87 0.44 5.78
CA LYS A 173 -17.72 0.29 6.69
C LYS A 173 -16.47 -0.17 5.94
N ILE A 174 -15.32 0.04 6.57
CA ILE A 174 -14.05 -0.52 6.10
C ILE A 174 -14.06 -2.03 6.38
N ASP A 175 -13.92 -2.85 5.34
CA ASP A 175 -13.85 -4.30 5.48
C ASP A 175 -12.47 -4.73 6.00
N ILE A 176 -11.42 -4.17 5.41
CA ILE A 176 -10.04 -4.55 5.68
C ILE A 176 -9.22 -3.30 5.94
N PHE A 177 -8.51 -3.28 7.05
CA PHE A 177 -7.45 -2.30 7.32
C PHE A 177 -6.09 -3.00 7.32
N LEU A 178 -5.13 -2.44 6.59
CA LEU A 178 -3.74 -2.92 6.55
C LEU A 178 -2.82 -1.94 7.29
N SER A 179 -2.00 -2.44 8.21
CA SER A 179 -0.86 -1.71 8.78
C SER A 179 0.39 -2.58 8.78
N HIS A 180 1.59 -2.00 8.79
CA HIS A 180 2.79 -2.81 8.92
C HIS A 180 3.06 -3.17 10.38
N ASP A 181 3.19 -2.16 11.24
CA ASP A 181 3.26 -2.37 12.69
C ASP A 181 1.87 -2.60 13.31
N TRP A 182 1.87 -3.13 14.53
CA TRP A 182 0.63 -3.51 15.20
C TRP A 182 0.02 -2.31 15.92
N PRO A 183 -1.33 -2.19 15.99
CA PRO A 183 -1.97 -1.32 16.96
C PRO A 183 -1.45 -1.64 18.36
N ARG A 184 -1.10 -0.59 19.12
CA ARG A 184 -0.59 -0.77 20.47
C ARG A 184 -1.63 -1.45 21.35
N GLY A 185 -1.18 -2.40 22.19
CA GLY A 185 -2.05 -3.12 23.13
C GLY A 185 -2.97 -4.16 22.49
N VAL A 186 -2.91 -4.38 21.17
CA VAL A 186 -3.77 -5.37 20.50
C VAL A 186 -3.52 -6.80 21.00
N GLU A 187 -2.34 -7.06 21.56
CA GLU A 187 -2.01 -8.35 22.15
C GLU A 187 -2.86 -8.70 23.37
N GLN A 188 -3.41 -7.70 24.06
CA GLN A 188 -4.29 -7.90 25.23
C GLN A 188 -5.61 -8.58 24.87
N TYR A 189 -5.97 -8.60 23.58
CA TYR A 189 -7.19 -9.20 23.04
C TYR A 189 -6.96 -10.61 22.46
N GLY A 190 -5.81 -11.23 22.74
CA GLY A 190 -5.46 -12.57 22.29
C GLY A 190 -4.63 -13.35 23.32
N ASP A 191 -3.93 -14.39 22.88
CA ASP A 191 -3.14 -15.26 23.77
C ASP A 191 -1.74 -14.67 24.04
N VAL A 192 -1.67 -13.75 25.00
CA VAL A 192 -0.41 -13.14 25.49
C VAL A 192 0.58 -14.20 25.97
N GLY A 193 0.09 -15.26 26.62
CA GLY A 193 0.94 -16.34 27.14
C GLY A 193 1.72 -17.03 26.02
N LYS A 194 1.01 -17.42 24.94
CA LYS A 194 1.62 -18.01 23.75
C LYS A 194 2.52 -17.02 23.02
N LEU A 195 2.13 -15.75 22.90
CA LEU A 195 2.96 -14.71 22.29
C LEU A 195 4.31 -14.56 23.01
N VAL A 196 4.28 -14.41 24.34
CA VAL A 196 5.48 -14.27 25.17
C VAL A 196 6.30 -15.55 25.20
N SER A 197 5.69 -16.74 25.08
CA SER A 197 6.44 -17.99 24.94
C SER A 197 7.28 -18.02 23.65
N LYS A 198 6.72 -17.53 22.53
CA LYS A 198 7.41 -17.44 21.24
C LYS A 198 8.41 -16.28 21.20
N LYS A 199 8.10 -15.17 21.86
CA LYS A 199 8.86 -13.91 21.84
C LYS A 199 9.03 -13.35 23.26
N PRO A 200 9.90 -13.94 24.10
CA PRO A 200 10.02 -13.57 25.52
C PRO A 200 10.37 -12.10 25.78
N PHE A 201 11.04 -11.44 24.84
CA PHE A 201 11.45 -10.05 24.93
C PHE A 201 10.29 -9.06 24.89
N PHE A 202 9.11 -9.44 24.35
CA PHE A 202 7.92 -8.59 24.39
C PHE A 202 7.35 -8.40 25.79
N ARG A 203 7.70 -9.26 26.77
CA ARG A 203 7.17 -9.17 28.14
C ARG A 203 7.28 -7.76 28.74
N LYS A 204 8.42 -7.09 28.54
CA LYS A 204 8.65 -5.73 29.08
C LYS A 204 7.77 -4.69 28.39
N GLU A 205 7.67 -4.75 27.07
CA GLU A 205 6.87 -3.80 26.28
C GLU A 205 5.38 -3.97 26.54
N ILE A 206 4.92 -5.21 26.69
CA ILE A 206 3.54 -5.54 27.05
C ILE A 206 3.20 -4.99 28.45
N GLN A 207 4.07 -5.22 29.44
CA GLN A 207 3.89 -4.69 30.80
C GLN A 207 3.89 -3.16 30.86
N ALA A 208 4.68 -2.51 30.01
CA ALA A 208 4.76 -1.06 29.93
C ALA A 208 3.69 -0.43 29.02
N ASN A 209 2.85 -1.24 28.36
CA ASN A 209 1.91 -0.81 27.32
C ASN A 209 2.60 0.03 26.22
N THR A 210 3.71 -0.47 25.70
CA THR A 210 4.49 0.17 24.62
C THR A 210 4.67 -0.72 23.40
N LEU A 211 4.17 -1.96 23.41
CA LEU A 211 4.25 -2.85 22.26
C LEU A 211 3.27 -2.36 21.18
N GLY A 212 3.80 -1.95 20.02
CA GLY A 212 3.01 -1.49 18.89
C GLY A 212 2.89 0.04 18.79
N ASN A 213 1.94 0.48 17.97
CA ASN A 213 1.78 1.84 17.50
C ASN A 213 0.51 2.49 18.08
N PRO A 214 0.65 3.53 18.92
CA PRO A 214 -0.48 4.21 19.57
C PRO A 214 -1.39 4.96 18.57
N ALA A 215 -0.87 5.39 17.42
CA ALA A 215 -1.67 6.09 16.42
C ALA A 215 -2.61 5.12 15.68
N THR A 216 -2.15 3.89 15.40
CA THR A 216 -3.01 2.84 14.85
C THR A 216 -3.94 2.21 15.89
N GLU A 217 -3.60 2.25 17.19
CA GLU A 217 -4.56 1.94 18.26
C GLU A 217 -5.76 2.88 18.20
N TYR A 218 -5.51 4.18 18.08
CA TYR A 218 -6.57 5.18 17.86
C TYR A 218 -7.42 4.85 16.63
N LEU A 219 -6.80 4.61 15.46
CA LEU A 219 -7.54 4.25 14.25
C LEU A 219 -8.31 2.93 14.35
N LEU A 220 -7.79 1.92 15.06
CA LEU A 220 -8.49 0.65 15.27
C LEU A 220 -9.83 0.87 15.98
N HIS A 221 -9.85 1.75 17.00
CA HIS A 221 -11.05 2.04 17.78
C HIS A 221 -11.98 3.08 17.14
N GLU A 222 -11.45 4.03 16.36
CA GLU A 222 -12.27 4.96 15.58
C GLU A 222 -12.93 4.24 14.40
N LEU A 223 -12.14 3.51 13.62
CA LEU A 223 -12.57 3.00 12.32
C LEU A 223 -13.30 1.66 12.38
N LYS A 224 -13.03 0.86 13.41
CA LYS A 224 -13.70 -0.41 13.71
C LYS A 224 -13.87 -1.31 12.46
N PRO A 225 -12.79 -1.57 11.69
CA PRO A 225 -12.90 -2.37 10.47
C PRO A 225 -13.29 -3.81 10.79
N LEU A 226 -13.83 -4.56 9.83
CA LEU A 226 -14.14 -5.98 10.06
C LEU A 226 -12.87 -6.82 10.31
N TYR A 227 -11.81 -6.49 9.58
CA TYR A 227 -10.50 -7.12 9.71
C TYR A 227 -9.40 -6.07 9.82
N TRP A 228 -8.42 -6.37 10.67
CA TRP A 228 -7.15 -5.64 10.73
C TRP A 228 -6.00 -6.61 10.51
N PHE A 229 -5.22 -6.41 9.44
CA PHE A 229 -4.06 -7.23 9.14
C PHE A 229 -2.76 -6.47 9.36
N ALA A 230 -1.80 -7.11 10.05
CA ALA A 230 -0.50 -6.53 10.37
C ALA A 230 0.68 -7.50 10.19
N ALA A 231 1.90 -6.97 10.28
CA ALA A 231 3.14 -7.74 10.12
C ALA A 231 4.23 -7.28 11.09
N HIS A 232 5.44 -7.01 10.61
CA HIS A 232 6.61 -6.44 11.30
C HIS A 232 7.24 -7.27 12.42
N LEU A 233 6.45 -7.77 13.39
CA LEU A 233 6.94 -8.46 14.58
C LEU A 233 7.38 -9.92 14.35
N HIS A 234 7.19 -10.43 13.13
CA HIS A 234 7.61 -11.77 12.69
C HIS A 234 7.08 -12.87 13.62
N VAL A 235 5.77 -12.86 13.84
CA VAL A 235 5.02 -13.87 14.61
C VAL A 235 3.56 -13.84 14.20
N LYS A 236 2.98 -15.02 13.93
CA LYS A 236 1.53 -15.13 13.76
C LYS A 236 0.82 -14.95 15.10
N PHE A 237 -0.14 -14.04 15.14
CA PHE A 237 -0.94 -13.73 16.31
C PHE A 237 -2.34 -13.31 15.88
N ALA A 238 -3.35 -13.80 16.58
CA ALA A 238 -4.75 -13.48 16.31
C ALA A 238 -5.40 -12.95 17.58
N ALA A 239 -6.26 -11.94 17.41
CA ALA A 239 -6.99 -11.31 18.49
C ALA A 239 -8.38 -10.86 18.01
N ILE A 240 -9.32 -10.73 18.95
CA ILE A 240 -10.68 -10.26 18.69
C ILE A 240 -10.90 -9.01 19.52
N VAL A 241 -11.01 -7.85 18.87
CA VAL A 241 -11.12 -6.55 19.53
C VAL A 241 -12.58 -6.12 19.54
N PRO A 242 -13.25 -6.01 20.70
CA PRO A 242 -14.64 -5.58 20.78
C PRO A 242 -14.83 -4.14 20.29
N GLN A 243 -15.89 -3.88 19.51
CA GLN A 243 -16.19 -2.52 19.00
C GLN A 243 -16.89 -1.61 20.03
N ASN A 244 -17.35 -2.17 21.15
CA ASN A 244 -18.18 -1.48 22.16
C ASN A 244 -17.46 -1.22 23.51
N SER A 245 -16.14 -1.37 23.59
CA SER A 245 -15.41 -1.04 24.82
C SER A 245 -15.21 0.47 24.96
N CYS A 246 -16.29 1.21 25.21
CA CYS A 246 -16.23 2.45 25.99
C CYS A 246 -16.44 2.06 27.46
N PRO A 247 -15.52 2.37 28.39
CA PRO A 247 -15.78 2.20 29.81
C PRO A 247 -16.71 3.34 30.28
N THR A 248 -18.00 3.25 29.96
CA THR A 248 -19.03 4.03 30.64
C THR A 248 -19.58 3.21 31.80
N GLU A 249 -19.53 3.84 32.96
CA GLU A 249 -19.90 3.36 34.28
C GLU A 249 -21.32 2.75 34.34
N LEU A 250 -21.48 1.79 35.25
CA LEU A 250 -22.73 1.23 35.79
C LEU A 250 -23.54 0.35 34.84
N GLU A 251 -23.17 -0.95 34.78
CA GLU A 251 -24.11 -2.01 34.43
C GLU A 251 -25.30 -1.96 35.40
N SER A 252 -26.47 -1.63 34.86
CA SER A 252 -27.74 -1.91 35.51
C SER A 252 -28.28 -3.22 34.94
N ASP A 253 -28.43 -4.19 35.83
CA ASP A 253 -29.01 -5.50 35.53
C ASP A 253 -30.37 -5.35 34.86
N SER A 254 -30.45 -5.74 33.59
CA SER A 254 -31.72 -6.13 32.98
C SER A 254 -31.56 -7.54 32.42
N ASN A 255 -32.19 -8.47 33.13
CA ASN A 255 -32.48 -9.82 32.65
C ASN A 255 -33.34 -9.70 31.40
N ASP A 256 -32.84 -10.15 30.26
CA ASP A 256 -33.72 -10.63 29.21
C ASP A 256 -33.23 -11.98 28.67
N SER A 257 -34.17 -12.90 28.65
CA SER A 257 -33.99 -14.29 28.26
C SER A 257 -34.01 -14.38 26.76
N ASP A 258 -32.84 -14.46 26.12
CA ASP A 258 -32.75 -14.67 24.68
C ASP A 258 -31.82 -15.83 24.28
N SER A 259 -32.24 -16.51 23.21
CA SER A 259 -31.74 -17.80 22.75
C SER A 259 -30.23 -17.80 22.44
N PRO A 260 -29.47 -18.86 22.79
CA PRO A 260 -28.01 -18.86 22.76
C PRO A 260 -27.38 -18.78 21.36
N ASN A 261 -28.14 -19.02 20.28
CA ASN A 261 -27.60 -19.06 18.91
C ASN A 261 -27.52 -17.70 18.18
N ASN A 262 -28.27 -16.67 18.61
CA ASN A 262 -28.21 -15.34 17.95
C ASN A 262 -27.10 -14.45 18.52
N HIS A 263 -26.72 -14.64 19.79
CA HIS A 263 -25.72 -13.80 20.45
C HIS A 263 -24.29 -14.00 19.91
N GLU A 264 -23.96 -15.16 19.36
CA GLU A 264 -22.59 -15.43 18.88
C GLU A 264 -22.33 -14.75 17.52
N MET A 265 -23.30 -14.77 16.61
CA MET A 265 -23.19 -14.11 15.30
C MET A 265 -23.17 -12.57 15.44
N ASP A 266 -24.02 -12.00 16.31
CA ASP A 266 -24.03 -10.56 16.58
C ASP A 266 -22.77 -10.07 17.31
N ARG A 267 -22.16 -10.89 18.17
CA ARG A 267 -20.87 -10.56 18.80
C ARG A 267 -19.71 -10.58 17.81
N ILE A 268 -19.75 -11.47 16.82
CA ILE A 268 -18.73 -11.57 15.75
C ILE A 268 -18.83 -10.40 14.77
N THR A 269 -20.03 -9.84 14.53
CA THR A 269 -20.22 -8.64 13.69
C THR A 269 -19.90 -7.32 14.42
N SER A 270 -19.88 -7.33 15.76
CA SER A 270 -19.51 -6.19 16.61
C SER A 270 -18.04 -6.23 17.08
N SER A 271 -17.15 -6.90 16.35
CA SER A 271 -15.73 -7.00 16.72
C SER A 271 -14.83 -6.85 15.49
N THR A 272 -13.64 -6.31 15.71
CA THR A 272 -12.57 -6.29 14.71
C THR A 272 -11.71 -7.55 14.87
N ARG A 273 -11.56 -8.32 13.79
CA ARG A 273 -10.68 -9.49 13.76
C ARG A 273 -9.26 -9.08 13.41
N PHE A 274 -8.37 -9.10 14.39
CA PHE A 274 -6.96 -8.81 14.18
C PHE A 274 -6.18 -10.09 13.83
N LEU A 275 -5.35 -10.01 12.79
CA LEU A 275 -4.39 -11.06 12.46
C LEU A 275 -3.06 -10.45 12.03
N ALA A 276 -2.02 -10.81 12.75
CA ALA A 276 -0.64 -10.58 12.33
C ALA A 276 0.00 -11.84 11.77
N LEU A 277 0.89 -11.68 10.79
CA LEU A 277 1.58 -12.78 10.12
C LEU A 277 3.11 -12.66 10.23
N ASP A 278 3.79 -13.79 10.05
CA ASP A 278 5.25 -13.86 10.04
C ASP A 278 5.81 -13.40 8.67
N LYS A 279 7.15 -13.39 8.53
CA LYS A 279 7.82 -13.13 7.26
C LYS A 279 7.90 -14.38 6.39
N CYS A 280 7.95 -14.18 5.07
CA CYS A 280 8.08 -15.26 4.08
C CYS A 280 9.43 -15.99 4.21
N LEU A 281 9.45 -17.05 5.03
CA LEU A 281 10.58 -17.96 5.22
C LEU A 281 10.06 -19.40 5.44
N PRO A 282 10.88 -20.42 5.15
CA PRO A 282 10.51 -21.81 5.38
C PRO A 282 10.04 -22.08 6.81
N GLY A 283 8.92 -22.80 6.94
CA GLY A 283 8.34 -23.20 8.23
C GLY A 283 7.72 -22.06 9.04
N ARG A 284 7.45 -20.90 8.42
CA ARG A 284 6.82 -19.74 9.08
C ARG A 284 5.37 -19.56 8.63
N ASP A 285 4.57 -19.03 9.53
CA ASP A 285 3.16 -18.69 9.30
C ASP A 285 3.02 -17.32 8.59
N PHE A 286 3.51 -17.21 7.35
CA PHE A 286 3.61 -15.93 6.63
C PHE A 286 2.40 -15.59 5.77
N LEU A 287 1.55 -16.58 5.45
CA LEU A 287 0.40 -16.44 4.56
C LEU A 287 -0.85 -17.04 5.21
N GLN A 288 -1.98 -16.34 5.09
CA GLN A 288 -3.30 -16.83 5.48
C GLN A 288 -4.29 -16.57 4.34
N VAL A 289 -5.08 -17.56 3.95
CA VAL A 289 -6.18 -17.39 3.00
C VAL A 289 -7.48 -17.20 3.77
N LEU A 290 -8.28 -16.24 3.34
CA LEU A 290 -9.59 -15.91 3.89
C LEU A 290 -10.62 -15.81 2.76
N GLU A 291 -11.86 -16.12 3.09
CA GLU A 291 -12.99 -16.08 2.17
C GLU A 291 -13.88 -14.88 2.46
N PHE A 292 -14.21 -14.13 1.41
CA PHE A 292 -15.12 -12.99 1.48
C PHE A 292 -16.32 -13.32 0.58
N PRO A 293 -17.41 -13.89 1.13
CA PRO A 293 -18.54 -14.39 0.34
C PRO A 293 -19.29 -13.27 -0.38
N ASP A 294 -19.40 -12.09 0.23
CA ASP A 294 -20.10 -10.92 -0.30
C ASP A 294 -19.28 -10.16 -1.37
N ALA A 295 -17.97 -10.41 -1.41
CA ALA A 295 -17.12 -9.87 -2.45
C ALA A 295 -17.48 -10.52 -3.81
N LEU A 296 -17.58 -9.68 -4.85
CA LEU A 296 -18.04 -9.93 -6.23
C LEU A 296 -19.56 -10.07 -6.46
N LYS A 297 -20.43 -9.75 -5.49
CA LYS A 297 -21.89 -9.76 -5.74
C LYS A 297 -22.35 -8.73 -6.80
N GLU A 298 -21.55 -7.70 -7.06
CA GLU A 298 -21.86 -6.60 -7.98
C GLU A 298 -21.10 -6.63 -9.32
N ALA A 299 -20.35 -7.70 -9.63
CA ALA A 299 -19.69 -7.83 -10.93
C ALA A 299 -20.69 -8.34 -11.98
N PRO A 300 -21.03 -7.58 -13.03
CA PRO A 300 -21.85 -8.10 -14.12
C PRO A 300 -21.02 -9.11 -14.93
N GLY A 301 -21.33 -10.40 -14.80
CA GLY A 301 -20.70 -11.47 -15.59
C GLY A 301 -19.73 -12.32 -14.77
N ASN A 302 -19.87 -13.63 -14.89
CA ASN A 302 -19.14 -14.64 -14.12
C ASN A 302 -17.63 -14.75 -14.48
N GLU A 303 -17.06 -13.82 -15.24
CA GLU A 303 -15.70 -13.95 -15.81
C GLU A 303 -14.81 -12.69 -15.68
N GLU A 304 -15.25 -11.62 -14.99
CA GLU A 304 -14.49 -10.36 -14.97
C GLU A 304 -13.28 -10.37 -14.01
N GLU A 305 -12.15 -9.83 -14.49
CA GLU A 305 -10.92 -9.57 -13.75
C GLU A 305 -11.18 -8.66 -12.54
N LEU A 306 -10.52 -8.92 -11.40
CA LEU A 306 -10.59 -7.99 -10.27
C LEU A 306 -9.93 -6.67 -10.65
N LEU A 307 -10.66 -5.57 -10.51
CA LEU A 307 -10.17 -4.22 -10.75
C LEU A 307 -9.90 -3.49 -9.43
N ILE A 308 -8.86 -2.66 -9.42
CA ILE A 308 -8.67 -1.64 -8.39
C ILE A 308 -9.60 -0.47 -8.73
N LYS A 309 -10.50 -0.13 -7.81
CA LYS A 309 -11.34 1.07 -7.89
C LYS A 309 -10.90 2.08 -6.83
N PHE A 310 -10.96 3.37 -7.13
CA PHE A 310 -10.71 4.38 -6.11
C PHE A 310 -11.90 4.47 -5.15
N ASP A 311 -11.65 4.95 -3.93
CA ASP A 311 -12.68 5.31 -2.97
C ASP A 311 -12.95 6.82 -3.03
N ALA A 312 -14.18 7.21 -3.40
CA ALA A 312 -14.52 8.62 -3.64
C ALA A 312 -14.42 9.48 -2.37
N GLU A 313 -14.82 8.93 -1.21
CA GLU A 313 -14.69 9.59 0.08
C GLU A 313 -13.22 9.83 0.42
N TRP A 314 -12.35 8.84 0.23
CA TRP A 314 -10.92 9.01 0.45
C TRP A 314 -10.30 10.08 -0.46
N LEU A 315 -10.65 10.12 -1.74
CA LEU A 315 -10.15 11.14 -2.65
C LEU A 315 -10.66 12.55 -2.27
N ALA A 316 -11.90 12.65 -1.78
CA ALA A 316 -12.46 13.88 -1.25
C ALA A 316 -11.73 14.34 0.03
N ILE A 317 -11.45 13.43 0.97
CA ILE A 317 -10.62 13.69 2.16
C ILE A 317 -9.22 14.15 1.77
N LEU A 318 -8.58 13.46 0.82
CA LEU A 318 -7.26 13.82 0.34
C LEU A 318 -7.24 15.25 -0.22
N LYS A 319 -8.23 15.63 -1.03
CA LYS A 319 -8.37 16.98 -1.56
C LYS A 319 -8.62 18.02 -0.46
N ALA A 320 -9.58 17.76 0.44
CA ALA A 320 -9.96 18.69 1.51
C ALA A 320 -8.80 18.99 2.48
N THR A 321 -7.97 17.99 2.74
CA THR A 321 -6.82 18.09 3.66
C THR A 321 -5.49 18.37 2.96
N TYR A 322 -5.48 18.59 1.64
CA TYR A 322 -4.23 18.70 0.88
C TYR A 322 -3.40 19.94 1.25
N HIS A 323 -4.07 21.01 1.69
CA HIS A 323 -3.42 22.24 2.15
C HIS A 323 -2.56 22.05 3.41
N LEU A 324 -2.71 20.92 4.12
CA LEU A 324 -1.89 20.55 5.29
C LEU A 324 -0.57 19.86 4.91
N GLU A 325 -0.39 19.47 3.64
CA GLU A 325 0.86 18.88 3.17
C GLU A 325 2.02 19.86 3.35
N THR A 326 3.16 19.35 3.83
CA THR A 326 4.33 20.19 4.05
C THR A 326 5.62 19.40 4.01
N ARG A 327 6.69 20.06 3.57
CA ARG A 327 8.08 19.60 3.66
C ARG A 327 8.79 20.06 4.93
N SER A 328 8.04 20.57 5.91
CA SER A 328 8.62 21.06 7.16
C SER A 328 8.94 19.91 8.12
N GLN A 329 10.06 20.05 8.85
CA GLN A 329 10.35 19.19 10.00
C GLN A 329 9.58 19.63 11.27
N MET A 330 8.96 20.79 11.23
CA MET A 330 8.16 21.32 12.33
C MET A 330 6.83 20.58 12.44
N GLU A 331 6.23 20.68 13.62
CA GLU A 331 4.88 20.17 13.88
C GLU A 331 3.86 20.75 12.91
N ILE A 332 3.04 19.88 12.31
CA ILE A 332 1.94 20.29 11.44
C ILE A 332 0.76 20.72 12.34
N PRO A 333 0.29 21.97 12.27
CA PRO A 333 -0.91 22.36 13.01
C PRO A 333 -2.13 21.70 12.38
N LEU A 334 -2.66 20.65 13.03
CA LEU A 334 -3.92 20.04 12.61
C LEU A 334 -5.10 20.87 13.12
N PRO A 335 -6.20 20.97 12.37
CA PRO A 335 -7.41 21.64 12.83
C PRO A 335 -7.97 21.02 14.12
N ASN A 336 -8.39 21.86 15.07
CA ASN A 336 -9.03 21.40 16.32
C ASN A 336 -10.39 20.75 16.06
N GLU A 337 -11.12 21.24 15.05
CA GLU A 337 -12.39 20.67 14.60
C GLU A 337 -12.13 19.70 13.45
N LYS A 338 -12.78 18.52 13.47
CA LYS A 338 -12.67 17.56 12.36
C LYS A 338 -13.23 18.20 11.09
N ILE A 339 -12.47 18.14 10.00
CA ILE A 339 -12.96 18.55 8.68
C ILE A 339 -14.08 17.59 8.27
N CYS A 340 -15.27 18.13 8.06
CA CYS A 340 -16.40 17.36 7.53
C CYS A 340 -16.29 17.30 6.00
N VAL A 341 -16.09 16.11 5.45
CA VAL A 341 -16.19 15.87 4.01
C VAL A 341 -17.63 15.50 3.68
N GLY A 342 -18.36 16.40 3.04
CA GLY A 342 -19.77 16.23 2.73
C GLY A 342 -20.01 15.56 1.38
N SER A 343 -21.28 15.49 0.99
CA SER A 343 -21.68 14.99 -0.32
C SER A 343 -21.12 15.84 -1.47
N GLU A 344 -20.92 17.14 -1.27
CA GLU A 344 -20.42 18.05 -2.32
C GLU A 344 -18.99 17.71 -2.76
N GLU A 345 -18.09 17.43 -1.81
CA GLU A 345 -16.72 17.01 -2.12
C GLU A 345 -16.67 15.64 -2.79
N ILE A 346 -17.56 14.71 -2.38
CA ILE A 346 -17.68 13.38 -2.99
C ILE A 346 -18.25 13.51 -4.42
N ASP A 347 -19.26 14.35 -4.62
CA ASP A 347 -19.85 14.64 -5.93
C ASP A 347 -18.85 15.31 -6.87
N PHE A 348 -17.96 16.17 -6.35
CA PHE A 348 -16.84 16.69 -7.12
C PHE A 348 -15.99 15.55 -7.69
N VAL A 349 -15.60 14.56 -6.87
CA VAL A 349 -14.81 13.41 -7.34
C VAL A 349 -15.56 12.67 -8.44
N TYR A 350 -16.83 12.33 -8.25
CA TYR A 350 -17.63 11.66 -9.29
C TYR A 350 -17.78 12.49 -10.57
N SER A 351 -17.83 13.82 -10.46
CA SER A 351 -17.87 14.71 -11.63
C SER A 351 -16.57 14.65 -12.44
N GLN A 352 -15.41 14.57 -11.77
CA GLN A 352 -14.11 14.44 -12.43
C GLN A 352 -13.97 13.09 -13.14
N VAL A 353 -14.52 12.01 -12.57
CA VAL A 353 -14.56 10.68 -13.20
C VAL A 353 -15.30 10.71 -14.52
N LYS A 354 -16.47 11.39 -14.56
CA LYS A 354 -17.26 11.56 -15.79
C LYS A 354 -16.46 12.31 -16.87
N LYS A 355 -15.70 13.35 -16.49
CA LYS A 355 -14.82 14.10 -17.39
C LYS A 355 -13.63 13.27 -17.89
N PHE A 356 -13.08 12.40 -17.05
CA PHE A 356 -11.93 11.58 -17.43
C PHE A 356 -12.33 10.44 -18.39
N LYS A 357 -13.51 9.84 -18.17
CA LYS A 357 -14.07 8.79 -19.02
C LYS A 357 -14.35 9.20 -20.45
N SER A 358 -14.70 10.45 -20.71
CA SER A 358 -14.90 10.91 -22.10
C SER A 358 -13.62 10.84 -22.93
N LYS A 359 -12.46 10.53 -22.32
CA LYS A 359 -11.16 10.33 -22.97
C LYS A 359 -10.69 8.87 -23.03
N GLY A 360 -11.41 7.87 -22.50
CA GLY A 360 -10.92 6.47 -22.47
C GLY A 360 -11.96 5.38 -22.14
N SER A 361 -11.56 4.11 -22.25
CA SER A 361 -12.43 2.92 -22.17
C SER A 361 -12.54 2.26 -20.78
N LYS A 362 -12.22 2.96 -19.68
CA LYS A 362 -12.18 2.39 -18.33
C LYS A 362 -13.56 2.21 -17.66
N TRP A 363 -13.67 1.23 -16.77
CA TRP A 363 -14.89 0.96 -15.99
C TRP A 363 -15.24 2.12 -15.04
N PRO A 364 -16.51 2.26 -14.62
CA PRO A 364 -16.89 3.21 -13.57
C PRO A 364 -16.06 2.98 -12.31
N ASN A 365 -15.36 4.04 -11.90
CA ASN A 365 -14.54 4.11 -10.70
C ASN A 365 -13.25 3.29 -10.69
N GLU A 366 -12.86 2.70 -11.83
CA GLU A 366 -11.55 2.07 -11.98
C GLU A 366 -10.43 3.07 -11.66
N TRP A 367 -9.33 2.59 -11.09
CA TRP A 367 -8.17 3.41 -10.78
C TRP A 367 -7.70 4.17 -12.03
N ILE A 368 -7.40 5.45 -11.83
CA ILE A 368 -7.35 6.44 -12.92
C ILE A 368 -6.15 6.20 -13.86
N THR A 369 -5.10 5.58 -13.34
CA THR A 369 -3.81 5.44 -14.03
C THR A 369 -3.47 4.00 -14.40
N GLU A 370 -2.55 3.84 -15.34
CA GLU A 370 -1.91 2.57 -15.68
C GLU A 370 -0.48 2.52 -15.16
N PHE A 371 0.11 1.33 -15.13
CA PHE A 371 1.54 1.18 -14.86
C PHE A 371 2.39 1.91 -15.92
N VAL A 372 3.40 2.65 -15.45
CA VAL A 372 4.40 3.29 -16.30
C VAL A 372 5.80 3.00 -15.75
N LYS A 373 6.68 2.54 -16.63
CA LYS A 373 8.11 2.40 -16.34
C LYS A 373 8.75 3.81 -16.29
N THR A 374 9.11 4.26 -15.09
CA THR A 374 9.65 5.60 -14.82
C THR A 374 11.18 5.71 -14.81
N VAL A 375 11.91 4.61 -14.64
CA VAL A 375 13.38 4.56 -14.60
C VAL A 375 13.89 3.32 -15.34
N PRO A 376 15.17 3.28 -15.75
CA PRO A 376 15.78 2.07 -16.28
C PRO A 376 15.68 0.89 -15.31
N THR A 377 15.45 -0.29 -15.87
CA THR A 377 15.52 -1.57 -15.14
C THR A 377 16.96 -1.88 -14.77
N HIS A 378 17.15 -2.82 -13.83
CA HIS A 378 18.47 -3.33 -13.45
C HIS A 378 19.33 -3.78 -14.64
N GLU A 379 18.71 -4.37 -15.67
CA GLU A 379 19.42 -4.91 -16.83
C GLU A 379 19.73 -3.86 -17.89
N GLU A 380 18.85 -2.85 -18.02
CA GLU A 380 19.07 -1.73 -18.94
C GLU A 380 20.24 -0.87 -18.45
N GLU A 381 20.30 -0.53 -17.16
CA GLU A 381 21.39 0.26 -16.56
C GLU A 381 21.77 -0.22 -15.15
N PRO A 382 22.71 -1.17 -15.01
CA PRO A 382 23.09 -1.73 -13.70
C PRO A 382 23.68 -0.73 -12.70
N ASN A 383 24.32 0.33 -13.21
CA ASN A 383 25.01 1.38 -12.43
C ASN A 383 24.22 2.71 -12.42
N VAL A 384 22.90 2.66 -12.63
CA VAL A 384 22.04 3.84 -12.56
C VAL A 384 22.15 4.49 -11.17
N VAL A 385 22.22 5.82 -11.14
CA VAL A 385 22.23 6.60 -9.89
C VAL A 385 20.80 6.88 -9.45
N ALA A 386 20.56 6.80 -8.14
CA ALA A 386 19.25 7.05 -7.57
C ALA A 386 18.81 8.51 -7.82
N VAL A 387 17.86 8.67 -8.75
CA VAL A 387 17.18 9.92 -9.05
C VAL A 387 15.72 9.84 -8.64
N ARG A 388 15.10 11.00 -8.40
CA ARG A 388 13.67 11.12 -8.18
C ARG A 388 13.03 11.79 -9.40
N PRO A 389 12.65 11.02 -10.44
CA PRO A 389 12.11 11.61 -11.64
C PRO A 389 10.66 12.08 -11.46
N GLY A 390 10.01 11.79 -10.33
CA GLY A 390 8.55 11.92 -10.18
C GLY A 390 7.84 10.70 -10.78
N ASN A 391 6.51 10.73 -10.86
CA ASN A 391 5.74 9.65 -11.47
C ASN A 391 4.49 10.18 -12.16
N PRO A 392 4.26 9.84 -13.44
CA PRO A 392 3.13 10.37 -14.20
C PRO A 392 1.78 9.93 -13.63
N GLN A 393 1.74 8.85 -12.85
CA GLN A 393 0.53 8.43 -12.15
C GLN A 393 0.14 9.44 -11.06
N THR A 394 1.13 9.92 -10.30
CA THR A 394 0.92 10.97 -9.29
C THR A 394 0.53 12.30 -9.95
N ASP A 395 1.18 12.68 -11.04
CA ASP A 395 0.83 13.89 -11.80
C ASP A 395 -0.64 13.83 -12.25
N THR A 396 -1.06 12.68 -12.78
CA THR A 396 -2.43 12.46 -13.25
C THR A 396 -3.43 12.54 -12.11
N LEU A 397 -3.13 11.93 -10.96
CA LEU A 397 -4.02 11.96 -9.79
C LEU A 397 -4.14 13.38 -9.21
N LEU A 398 -3.03 14.12 -9.10
CA LEU A 398 -3.06 15.49 -8.63
C LEU A 398 -3.81 16.40 -9.60
N ALA A 399 -3.60 16.24 -10.91
CA ALA A 399 -4.37 16.97 -11.91
C ALA A 399 -5.87 16.64 -11.84
N PHE A 400 -6.23 15.36 -11.65
CA PHE A 400 -7.61 14.91 -11.47
C PHE A 400 -8.29 15.55 -10.25
N LEU A 401 -7.55 15.75 -9.15
CA LEU A 401 -8.05 16.40 -7.95
C LEU A 401 -7.86 17.93 -7.96
N GLU A 402 -7.30 18.51 -9.03
CA GLU A 402 -6.95 19.93 -9.14
C GLU A 402 -6.00 20.40 -8.03
N LEU A 403 -4.94 19.63 -7.80
CA LEU A 403 -3.93 19.83 -6.76
C LEU A 403 -2.54 20.04 -7.36
N GLN A 404 -1.67 20.73 -6.61
CA GLN A 404 -0.27 20.96 -6.99
C GLN A 404 0.68 19.99 -6.29
N HIS A 405 1.90 19.86 -6.81
CA HIS A 405 2.96 19.12 -6.13
C HIS A 405 3.46 19.87 -4.90
N VAL A 406 3.28 19.30 -3.72
CA VAL A 406 3.87 19.83 -2.47
C VAL A 406 5.05 18.96 -2.05
N VAL A 407 4.78 17.72 -1.64
CA VAL A 407 5.76 16.74 -1.15
C VAL A 407 6.23 15.75 -2.24
N THR A 408 5.58 15.75 -3.40
CA THR A 408 6.05 15.09 -4.64
C THR A 408 6.71 16.10 -5.59
N VAL A 409 7.26 15.60 -6.69
CA VAL A 409 7.79 16.41 -7.81
C VAL A 409 7.08 15.98 -9.11
N PRO A 410 6.88 16.90 -10.07
CA PRO A 410 6.36 16.55 -11.38
C PRO A 410 7.23 15.50 -12.08
N TYR A 411 6.63 14.67 -12.94
CA TYR A 411 7.38 13.69 -13.70
C TYR A 411 8.22 14.34 -14.81
N GLU A 412 9.53 14.19 -14.72
CA GLU A 412 10.47 14.59 -15.77
C GLU A 412 10.90 13.35 -16.56
N ARG A 413 10.39 13.22 -17.78
CA ARG A 413 10.87 12.19 -18.71
C ARG A 413 12.27 12.60 -19.18
N LYS A 414 13.30 11.96 -18.65
CA LYS A 414 14.62 12.03 -19.28
C LYS A 414 14.49 11.36 -20.65
N GLU A 415 14.43 12.16 -21.72
CA GLU A 415 14.78 11.65 -23.04
C GLU A 415 16.20 11.09 -22.92
N ALA A 416 16.41 9.87 -23.40
CA ALA A 416 17.75 9.30 -23.46
C ALA A 416 18.64 10.32 -24.19
N THR A 417 19.55 10.96 -23.47
CA THR A 417 20.51 11.88 -24.07
C THR A 417 21.26 11.07 -25.11
N LYS A 418 21.03 11.36 -26.40
CA LYS A 418 21.91 10.89 -27.47
C LYS A 418 23.33 11.23 -27.03
N ASP A 419 24.19 10.22 -26.99
CA ASP A 419 25.60 10.41 -26.70
C ASP A 419 26.11 11.59 -27.55
N PRO A 420 26.61 12.67 -26.93
CA PRO A 420 27.15 13.81 -27.69
C PRO A 420 28.38 13.42 -28.53
N ASN A 421 28.92 12.21 -28.34
CA ASN A 421 29.97 11.62 -29.16
C ASN A 421 29.46 10.54 -30.13
N ALA A 422 28.14 10.35 -30.29
CA ALA A 422 27.62 9.50 -31.35
C ALA A 422 27.96 10.14 -32.70
N ILE A 423 29.04 9.66 -33.31
CA ILE A 423 29.42 9.99 -34.68
C ILE A 423 28.27 9.50 -35.57
N THR A 424 27.48 10.44 -36.10
CA THR A 424 26.66 10.19 -37.27
C THR A 424 27.62 9.94 -38.42
N LEU A 425 27.75 8.67 -38.81
CA LEU A 425 28.30 8.34 -40.12
C LEU A 425 27.23 8.78 -41.13
N ASP A 426 27.46 9.92 -41.76
CA ASP A 426 26.63 10.37 -42.88
C ASP A 426 26.82 9.36 -44.02
N ASP A 427 25.74 8.70 -44.43
CA ASP A 427 25.66 7.77 -45.56
C ASP A 427 25.75 8.50 -46.94
N GLU A 428 26.50 9.60 -47.04
CA GLU A 428 26.69 10.39 -48.28
C GLU A 428 28.10 10.29 -48.88
N GLU A 429 28.82 9.18 -48.65
CA GLU A 429 30.08 8.86 -49.36
C GLU A 429 30.09 7.48 -50.03
N MET A 430 28.93 7.02 -50.52
CA MET A 430 28.83 5.80 -51.36
C MET A 430 28.32 6.05 -52.79
N GLU A 431 28.22 7.31 -53.26
CA GLU A 431 27.73 7.62 -54.62
C GLU A 431 28.74 8.31 -55.56
N ASN A 432 30.05 8.28 -55.27
CA ASN A 432 31.06 8.89 -56.16
C ASN A 432 32.24 7.98 -56.53
N LYS A 433 31.97 6.71 -56.86
CA LYS A 433 32.94 5.85 -57.57
C LYS A 433 32.28 4.96 -58.62
N GLU A 434 31.65 5.57 -59.62
CA GLU A 434 31.42 4.89 -60.89
C GLU A 434 31.21 5.93 -61.99
N THR A 435 32.30 6.44 -62.59
CA THR A 435 32.39 6.73 -64.04
C THR A 435 33.77 7.26 -64.45
N PHE A 436 34.26 6.73 -65.58
CA PHE A 436 35.47 7.05 -66.37
C PHE A 436 36.80 6.50 -65.79
N ASN A 437 37.58 5.63 -66.47
CA ASN A 437 37.78 5.50 -67.90
C ASN A 437 38.26 4.08 -68.30
N LEU A 438 37.75 3.61 -69.45
CA LEU A 438 38.44 2.71 -70.37
C LEU A 438 39.77 3.35 -70.83
N ILE A 439 40.75 2.50 -71.15
CA ILE A 439 41.82 2.59 -72.17
C ILE A 439 43.13 2.03 -71.58
N GLY A 440 43.59 0.90 -72.11
CA GLY A 440 44.92 0.33 -71.86
C GLY A 440 44.89 -1.17 -71.67
#